data_AF-A0A1J0WG60-F1
#
_entry.id   AF-A0A1J0WG60-F1
#
_cell.length_a   1.000
_cell.length_b   1.000
_cell.length_c   1.000
_cell.angle_alpha   90.00
_cell.angle_beta   90.00
_cell.angle_gamma   90.00
#
_symmetry.space_group_name_H-M   'P 1'
#
loop_
_entity.id
_entity.type
_entity.pdbx_description
1 polymer ?
#
loop_
_entity_poly.entity_id
_entity_poly.type
_entity_poly.pdbx_seq_one_letter_code
_entity_poly.pdbx_strand_id
1 'polypeptide(L)' 'MSEGPINLNKARKARAKALKRRQADENAVAFGRPKAQKRKEQAEAERARRDLDGHKRET' A
#
# COMPACT_ATOMS: atom_id res chain seq x y z
N MET A 1 3.86 30.02 -23.21
CA MET A 1 4.29 30.35 -21.84
C MET A 1 3.02 30.49 -21.01
N SER A 2 2.85 29.78 -19.90
CA SER A 2 1.56 29.73 -19.21
C SER A 2 1.22 31.10 -18.60
N GLU A 3 0.43 31.90 -19.31
CA GLU A 3 -0.17 33.15 -18.84
C GLU A 3 -1.40 32.82 -17.99
N GLY A 4 -1.23 32.84 -16.68
CA GLY A 4 -2.32 32.67 -15.72
C GLY A 4 -1.81 32.29 -14.33
N PRO A 5 -2.52 32.67 -13.25
CA PRO A 5 -2.10 32.41 -11.89
C PRO A 5 -1.96 30.90 -11.62
N ILE A 6 -0.76 30.48 -11.20
CA ILE A 6 -0.47 29.08 -10.89
C ILE A 6 -1.06 28.73 -9.52
N ASN A 7 -1.91 27.69 -9.50
CA ASN A 7 -2.44 27.17 -8.23
C ASN A 7 -1.36 26.38 -7.47
N LEU A 8 -0.75 27.05 -6.48
CA LEU A 8 0.30 26.48 -5.63
C LEU A 8 -0.17 25.26 -4.81
N ASN A 9 -1.47 25.15 -4.51
CA ASN A 9 -2.00 23.98 -3.80
C ASN A 9 -1.94 22.72 -4.67
N LYS A 10 -2.25 22.83 -5.98
CA LYS A 10 -2.11 21.71 -6.91
C LYS A 10 -0.64 21.29 -7.04
N ALA A 11 0.28 22.25 -7.14
CA ALA A 11 1.71 21.99 -7.20
C ALA A 11 2.23 21.30 -5.92
N ARG A 12 1.82 21.76 -4.74
CA ARG A 12 2.18 21.14 -3.46
C ARG A 12 1.65 19.70 -3.35
N LYS A 13 0.39 19.47 -3.74
CA LYS A 13 -0.22 18.14 -3.77
C LYS A 13 0.51 17.20 -4.74
N ALA A 14 0.89 17.68 -5.91
CA ALA A 14 1.66 16.90 -6.89
C ALA A 14 3.03 16.50 -6.33
N ARG A 15 3.76 17.43 -5.71
CA ARG A 15 5.04 17.15 -5.03
C ARG A 15 4.87 16.11 -3.91
N ALA A 16 3.86 16.29 -3.05
CA ALA A 16 3.58 15.35 -1.97
C ALA A 16 3.26 13.93 -2.49
N LYS A 17 2.50 13.82 -3.58
CA LYS A 17 2.20 12.53 -4.23
C LYS A 17 3.46 11.87 -4.81
N ALA A 18 4.33 12.65 -5.45
CA ALA A 18 5.59 12.15 -5.98
C ALA A 18 6.53 11.64 -4.88
N LEU A 19 6.67 12.39 -3.78
CA LEU A 19 7.46 11.96 -2.62
C LEU A 19 6.94 10.67 -1.99
N LYS A 20 5.62 10.55 -1.81
CA LYS A 20 4.98 9.32 -1.30
C LYS A 20 5.26 8.11 -2.20
N ARG A 21 5.29 8.30 -3.53
CA ARG A 21 5.61 7.23 -4.48
C ARG A 21 7.07 6.79 -4.35
N ARG A 22 8.01 7.74 -4.31
CA ARG A 22 9.45 7.43 -4.12
C ARG A 22 9.70 6.67 -2.82
N GLN A 23 9.09 7.11 -1.72
CA GLN A 23 9.17 6.39 -0.44
C GLN A 23 8.60 4.97 -0.54
N ALA A 24 7.51 4.77 -1.29
CA ALA A 24 6.94 3.44 -1.48
C ALA A 24 7.90 2.54 -2.29
N ASP A 25 8.53 3.07 -3.33
CA ASP A 25 9.50 2.37 -4.16
C ASP A 25 10.77 2.02 -3.35
N GLU A 26 11.30 2.97 -2.57
CA GLU A 26 12.42 2.76 -1.63
C GLU A 26 12.10 1.68 -0.60
N ASN A 27 10.89 1.71 -0.02
CA ASN A 27 10.45 0.68 0.92
C ASN A 27 10.28 -0.70 0.26
N ALA A 28 9.86 -0.75 -1.00
CA ALA A 28 9.76 -1.99 -1.76
C ALA A 28 11.14 -2.61 -2.00
N VAL A 29 12.14 -1.79 -2.32
CA VAL A 29 13.54 -2.23 -2.45
C VAL A 29 14.14 -2.64 -1.10
N ALA A 30 13.99 -1.81 -0.06
CA ALA A 30 14.63 -2.03 1.23
C ALA A 30 14.03 -3.20 2.03
N PHE A 31 12.72 -3.39 1.95
CA PHE A 31 12.00 -4.36 2.79
C PHE A 31 11.36 -5.51 1.99
N GLY A 32 11.55 -5.54 0.67
CA GLY A 32 11.10 -6.60 -0.25
C GLY A 32 9.59 -6.68 -0.49
N ARG A 33 8.76 -6.34 0.51
CA ARG A 33 7.29 -6.32 0.38
C ARG A 33 6.70 -5.04 0.97
N PRO A 34 5.88 -4.29 0.21
CA PRO A 34 5.19 -3.10 0.73
C PRO A 34 4.14 -3.50 1.78
N LYS A 35 3.82 -2.56 2.69
CA LYS A 35 2.84 -2.77 3.77
C LYS A 35 1.47 -3.23 3.26
N ALA A 36 1.03 -2.76 2.09
CA ALA A 36 -0.22 -3.17 1.46
C ALA A 36 -0.21 -4.66 1.08
N GLN A 37 0.90 -5.15 0.54
CA GLN A 37 1.07 -6.56 0.19
C GLN A 37 1.11 -7.43 1.45
N LYS A 38 1.87 -7.03 2.47
CA LYS A 38 1.89 -7.74 3.77
C LYS A 38 0.49 -7.88 4.38
N ARG A 39 -0.31 -6.81 4.33
CA ARG A 39 -1.71 -6.84 4.83
C ARG A 39 -2.59 -7.79 4.03
N LYS A 40 -2.43 -7.81 2.70
CA LYS A 40 -3.18 -8.72 1.83
C LYS A 40 -2.82 -10.18 2.15
N GLU A 41 -1.53 -10.48 2.24
CA GLU A 41 -1.04 -11.82 2.58
C GLU A 41 -1.50 -12.26 3.98
N GLN A 42 -1.50 -11.36 4.97
CA GLN A 42 -2.04 -11.63 6.30
C GLN A 42 -3.53 -11.96 6.26
N ALA A 43 -4.34 -11.16 5.55
CA ALA A 43 -5.77 -11.40 5.42
C ALA A 43 -6.07 -12.73 4.69
N GLU A 44 -5.30 -13.07 3.68
CA GLU A 44 -5.40 -14.35 2.97
C GLU A 44 -5.02 -15.53 3.89
N ALA A 45 -3.94 -15.40 4.67
CA ALA A 45 -3.54 -16.41 5.64
C ALA A 45 -4.57 -16.59 6.76
N GLU A 46 -5.16 -15.50 7.26
CA GLU A 46 -6.24 -15.56 8.27
C GLU A 46 -7.51 -16.19 7.71
N ARG A 47 -7.84 -15.92 6.45
CA ARG A 47 -8.95 -16.61 5.77
C ARG A 47 -8.68 -18.11 5.67
N ALA A 48 -7.50 -18.50 5.17
CA ALA A 48 -7.12 -19.90 5.06
C ALA A 48 -7.14 -20.62 6.42
N ARG A 49 -6.67 -19.96 7.49
CA ARG A 49 -6.76 -20.49 8.86
C ARG A 49 -8.20 -20.71 9.30
N ARG A 50 -9.08 -19.72 9.11
CA ARG A 50 -10.51 -19.85 9.46
C ARG A 50 -11.20 -20.96 8.68
N ASP A 51 -10.91 -21.08 7.39
CA ASP A 51 -11.46 -22.13 6.54
C ASP A 51 -11.00 -23.51 7.05
N LEU A 52 -9.71 -23.67 7.36
CA LEU A 52 -9.17 -24.91 7.93
C LEU A 52 -9.73 -25.23 9.31
N ASP A 53 -9.86 -24.23 10.19
CA ASP A 53 -10.42 -24.42 11.53
C ASP A 53 -11.92 -24.78 11.46
N GLY A 54 -12.68 -24.21 10.52
CA GLY A 54 -14.07 -24.62 10.27
C GLY A 54 -14.22 -26.03 9.70
N HIS A 55 -13.16 -26.55 9.05
CA HIS A 55 -13.10 -27.93 8.55
C HIS A 55 -12.51 -28.93 9.55
N LYS A 56 -11.91 -28.48 10.66
CA LYS A 56 -11.49 -29.38 11.74
C LYS A 56 -12.74 -29.91 12.42
N ARG A 57 -12.95 -31.23 12.28
CA ARG A 57 -13.83 -31.96 13.19
C ARG A 57 -13.08 -32.13 14.49
N GLU A 58 -13.65 -31.65 15.59
CA GLU A 58 -13.22 -32.07 16.93
C GLU A 58 -13.47 -33.58 17.02
N THR A 59 -12.40 -34.34 16.91
CA THR A 59 -12.33 -35.76 17.30
C THR A 59 -11.36 -35.87 18.46
#